data_AF-A0A971K0F3-F1
#
_entry.id   AF-A0A971K0F3-F1
#
_cell.length_a   1.000
_cell.length_b   1.000
_cell.length_c   1.000
_cell.angle_alpha   90.00
_cell.angle_beta   90.00
_cell.angle_gamma   90.00
#
_symmetry.space_group_name_H-M   'P 1'
#
loop_
_entity.id
_entity.type
_entity.pdbx_description
1 polymer ?
#
loop_
_entity_poly.entity_id
_entity_poly.type
_entity_poly.pdbx_seq_one_letter_code
_entity_poly.pdbx_strand_id
1 'polypeptide(L)'
;MQSAPIMIAGLLVGLFFTFFGYKARRLLVLTSSLFSGGLVALALALFTQDPQGVIALLSSGYTGGELFGLITSSSAPMGLLINVVSFAVGSLTLFFIARSAPRLARILLAILAPLSAALALLFTLRLFVGLSVSIALAAVSAFLIFTVSLISVEHYLAVESAIIAAMATSILITRFWYLDGWIFYLLWALLALLGMLNQFSMVKAKEPSHG
;
A
#
# COMPACT_ATOMS: atom_id res chain seq x y z
N MET A 1 -29.21 -5.44 -1.42
CA MET A 1 -29.05 -5.82 0.00
C MET A 1 -27.80 -6.66 0.29
N GLN A 2 -27.26 -7.45 -0.65
CA GLN A 2 -26.06 -8.29 -0.42
C GLN A 2 -24.72 -7.51 -0.28
N SER A 3 -24.69 -6.22 -0.62
CA SER A 3 -23.48 -5.38 -0.58
C SER A 3 -23.20 -4.75 0.81
N ALA A 4 -24.23 -4.53 1.63
CA ALA A 4 -24.08 -3.90 2.95
C ALA A 4 -23.24 -4.73 3.95
N PRO A 5 -23.40 -6.07 4.04
CA PRO A 5 -22.56 -6.90 4.92
C PRO A 5 -21.09 -6.88 4.52
N ILE A 6 -20.81 -6.90 3.21
CA ILE A 6 -19.45 -6.86 2.66
C ILE A 6 -18.79 -5.51 2.97
N MET A 7 -19.55 -4.41 2.84
CA MET A 7 -19.07 -3.09 3.23
C MET A 7 -18.77 -3.02 4.73
N ILE A 8 -19.69 -3.45 5.60
CA ILE A 8 -19.49 -3.41 7.06
C ILE A 8 -18.26 -4.24 7.44
N ALA A 9 -18.09 -5.43 6.87
CA ALA A 9 -16.90 -6.24 7.08
C ALA A 9 -15.63 -5.50 6.61
N GLY A 10 -15.66 -4.88 5.43
CA GLY A 10 -14.55 -4.08 4.91
C GLY A 10 -14.19 -2.89 5.80
N LEU A 11 -15.18 -2.16 6.31
CA LEU A 11 -14.99 -1.04 7.23
C LEU A 11 -14.42 -1.48 8.57
N LEU A 12 -14.92 -2.59 9.13
CA LEU A 12 -14.40 -3.15 10.37
C LEU A 12 -12.94 -3.58 10.22
N VAL A 13 -12.61 -4.25 9.11
CA VAL A 13 -11.24 -4.67 8.79
C VAL A 13 -10.35 -3.44 8.59
N GLY A 14 -10.81 -2.45 7.83
CA GLY A 14 -10.09 -1.20 7.58
C GLY A 14 -9.79 -0.45 8.88
N LEU A 15 -10.82 -0.18 9.69
CA LEU A 15 -10.66 0.48 10.99
C LEU A 15 -9.77 -0.32 11.94
N PHE A 16 -9.89 -1.65 11.94
CA PHE A 16 -9.02 -2.51 12.74
C PHE A 16 -7.56 -2.33 12.34
N PHE A 17 -7.22 -2.34 11.05
CA PHE A 17 -5.85 -2.11 10.61
C PHE A 17 -5.39 -0.67 10.80
N THR A 18 -6.28 0.32 10.73
CA THR A 18 -5.96 1.73 10.98
C THR A 18 -5.55 1.97 12.43
N PHE A 19 -6.24 1.37 13.40
CA PHE A 19 -6.00 1.64 14.84
C PHE A 19 -5.25 0.53 15.57
N PHE A 20 -5.35 -0.72 15.12
CA PHE A 20 -4.82 -1.90 15.80
C PHE A 20 -3.84 -2.70 14.94
N GLY A 21 -3.25 -2.09 13.90
CA GLY A 21 -2.23 -2.73 13.06
C GLY A 21 -1.11 -3.40 13.88
N TYR A 22 -0.66 -2.75 14.97
CA TYR A 22 0.33 -3.31 15.91
C TYR A 22 -0.06 -4.68 16.51
N LYS A 23 -1.35 -5.03 16.64
CA LYS A 23 -1.80 -6.34 17.12
C LYS A 23 -1.65 -7.42 16.05
N ALA A 24 -1.83 -7.06 14.79
CA ALA A 24 -1.70 -7.95 13.64
C ALA A 24 -0.29 -7.99 13.05
N ARG A 25 0.73 -7.54 13.81
CA ARG A 25 2.12 -7.40 13.34
C ARG A 25 2.66 -8.61 12.60
N ARG A 26 2.44 -9.83 13.10
CA ARG A 26 2.96 -11.05 12.45
C ARG A 26 2.36 -11.24 11.05
N LEU A 27 1.07 -10.93 10.89
CA LEU A 27 0.40 -10.96 9.59
C LEU A 27 0.91 -9.82 8.71
N LEU A 28 1.00 -8.60 9.24
CA LEU A 28 1.47 -7.42 8.50
C LEU A 28 2.91 -7.56 7.99
N VAL A 29 3.83 -8.15 8.78
CA VAL A 29 5.21 -8.42 8.32
C VAL A 29 5.19 -9.37 7.12
N LEU A 30 4.39 -10.43 7.18
CA LEU A 30 4.29 -11.42 6.11
C LEU A 30 3.63 -10.82 4.86
N THR A 31 2.52 -10.10 5.02
CA THR A 31 1.82 -9.49 3.91
C THR A 31 2.61 -8.35 3.30
N SER A 32 3.20 -7.47 4.11
CA SER A 32 4.00 -6.33 3.63
C SER A 32 5.24 -6.81 2.86
N SER A 33 5.96 -7.83 3.36
CA SER A 33 7.10 -8.40 2.63
C SER A 33 6.72 -9.06 1.31
N LEU A 34 5.64 -9.85 1.27
CA LEU A 34 5.16 -10.48 0.04
C LEU A 34 4.63 -9.44 -0.96
N PHE A 35 3.72 -8.56 -0.52
CA PHE A 35 3.12 -7.55 -1.40
C PHE A 35 4.13 -6.52 -1.86
N SER A 36 5.09 -6.11 -1.02
CA SER A 36 6.09 -5.11 -1.39
C SER A 36 6.99 -5.60 -2.52
N GLY A 37 7.55 -6.82 -2.37
CA GLY A 37 8.36 -7.43 -3.43
C GLY A 37 7.56 -7.69 -4.70
N GLY A 38 6.33 -8.21 -4.56
CA GLY A 38 5.46 -8.49 -5.70
C GLY A 38 5.03 -7.23 -6.46
N LEU A 39 4.59 -6.18 -5.77
CA LEU A 39 4.14 -4.92 -6.39
C LEU A 39 5.26 -4.21 -7.12
N VAL A 40 6.45 -4.13 -6.52
CA VAL A 40 7.61 -3.49 -7.15
C VAL A 40 8.04 -4.27 -8.39
N ALA A 41 8.12 -5.60 -8.31
CA ALA A 41 8.49 -6.44 -9.44
C ALA A 41 7.44 -6.40 -10.57
N LEU A 42 6.14 -6.38 -10.23
CA LEU A 42 5.06 -6.22 -11.18
C LEU A 42 5.11 -4.86 -11.87
N ALA A 43 5.28 -3.78 -11.11
CA ALA A 43 5.38 -2.43 -11.67
C ALA A 43 6.57 -2.30 -12.64
N LEU A 44 7.73 -2.88 -12.27
CA LEU A 44 8.89 -2.98 -13.16
C LEU A 44 8.55 -3.78 -14.43
N ALA A 45 7.93 -4.94 -14.30
CA ALA A 45 7.57 -5.79 -15.44
C ALA A 45 6.63 -5.05 -16.41
N LEU A 46 5.58 -4.39 -15.89
CA LEU A 46 4.65 -3.60 -16.69
C LEU A 46 5.37 -2.44 -17.40
N PHE A 47 6.24 -1.72 -16.69
CA PHE A 47 7.00 -0.62 -17.27
C PHE A 47 8.00 -1.10 -18.34
N THR A 48 8.58 -2.29 -18.19
CA THR A 48 9.49 -2.86 -19.21
C THR A 48 8.75 -3.37 -20.45
N GLN A 49 7.52 -3.86 -20.29
CA GLN A 49 6.73 -4.41 -21.40
C GLN A 49 6.02 -3.31 -22.20
N ASP A 50 5.40 -2.34 -21.52
CA ASP A 50 4.63 -1.27 -22.17
C ASP A 50 4.80 0.07 -21.42
N PRO A 51 5.98 0.72 -21.55
CA PRO A 51 6.24 1.98 -20.87
C PRO A 51 5.28 3.08 -21.32
N GLN A 52 4.90 3.09 -22.60
CA GLN A 52 3.99 4.10 -23.15
C GLN A 52 2.56 3.92 -22.64
N GLY A 53 2.05 2.69 -22.56
CA GLY A 53 0.74 2.41 -21.97
C GLY A 53 0.65 2.79 -20.49
N VAL A 54 1.70 2.51 -19.71
CA VAL A 54 1.77 2.92 -18.29
C VAL A 54 1.76 4.44 -18.14
N ILE A 55 2.59 5.16 -18.91
CA ILE A 55 2.65 6.62 -18.86
C ILE A 55 1.35 7.24 -19.36
N ALA A 56 0.76 6.70 -20.43
CA ALA A 56 -0.52 7.13 -20.97
C ALA A 56 -1.61 7.01 -19.90
N LEU A 57 -1.76 5.85 -19.26
CA LEU A 57 -2.77 5.65 -18.20
C LEU A 57 -2.54 6.60 -17.01
N LEU A 58 -1.29 6.78 -16.57
CA LEU A 58 -0.99 7.74 -15.50
C LEU A 58 -1.32 9.19 -15.89
N SER A 59 -1.12 9.58 -17.15
CA SER A 59 -1.37 10.94 -17.63
C SER A 59 -2.86 11.21 -17.86
N SER A 60 -3.56 10.36 -18.62
CA SER A 60 -4.99 10.50 -18.93
C SER A 60 -5.89 10.22 -17.73
N GLY A 61 -5.39 9.45 -16.77
CA GLY A 61 -6.22 8.85 -15.73
C GLY A 61 -6.88 7.58 -16.26
N TYR A 62 -7.41 6.81 -15.33
CA TYR A 62 -7.92 5.48 -15.64
C TYR A 62 -8.99 5.04 -14.65
N THR A 63 -9.70 3.99 -15.03
CA THR A 63 -10.62 3.22 -14.18
C THR A 63 -9.94 1.95 -13.66
N GLY A 64 -10.47 1.35 -12.60
CA GLY A 64 -9.95 0.07 -12.08
C GLY A 64 -9.91 -1.03 -13.15
N GLY A 65 -10.84 -1.02 -14.11
CA GLY A 65 -10.87 -1.95 -15.23
C GLY A 65 -9.73 -1.73 -16.23
N GLU A 66 -9.33 -0.49 -16.49
CA GLU A 66 -8.19 -0.17 -17.37
C GLU A 66 -6.84 -0.47 -16.71
N LEU A 67 -6.74 -0.27 -15.39
CA LEU A 67 -5.56 -0.71 -14.62
C LEU A 67 -5.43 -2.23 -14.63
N PHE A 68 -6.53 -2.95 -14.44
CA PHE A 68 -6.55 -4.41 -14.57
C PHE A 68 -6.29 -4.85 -16.03
N GLY A 69 -6.78 -4.05 -16.98
CA GLY A 69 -6.43 -4.11 -18.39
C GLY A 69 -4.93 -4.14 -18.55
N LEU A 70 -4.18 -3.15 -18.06
CA LEU A 70 -2.72 -3.11 -18.13
C LEU A 70 -2.03 -4.41 -17.66
N ILE A 71 -2.57 -5.05 -16.61
CA ILE A 71 -2.04 -6.31 -16.08
C ILE A 71 -2.35 -7.51 -17.01
N THR A 72 -3.50 -7.48 -17.69
CA THR A 72 -4.08 -8.61 -18.46
C THR A 72 -4.01 -8.46 -19.97
N SER A 73 -3.87 -7.24 -20.48
CA SER A 73 -3.89 -6.85 -21.88
C SER A 73 -2.48 -6.74 -22.42
N SER A 74 -1.69 -7.80 -22.28
CA SER A 74 -0.64 -8.05 -23.26
C SER A 74 -1.30 -8.74 -24.45
N SER A 75 -1.16 -8.19 -25.65
CA SER A 75 -1.64 -8.76 -26.90
C SER A 75 -1.15 -10.20 -27.18
N ALA A 76 -0.21 -10.70 -26.37
CA ALA A 76 0.18 -12.10 -26.29
C ALA A 76 -0.09 -12.68 -24.89
N PRO A 77 -0.59 -13.92 -24.76
CA PRO A 77 -0.77 -14.61 -23.46
C PRO A 77 0.52 -14.70 -22.61
N MET A 78 1.68 -14.51 -23.25
CA MET A 78 2.99 -14.52 -22.61
C MET A 78 3.23 -13.30 -21.68
N GLY A 79 2.66 -12.12 -21.95
CA GLY A 79 2.86 -10.94 -21.10
C GLY A 79 2.13 -11.04 -19.76
N LEU A 80 0.90 -11.56 -19.74
CA LEU A 80 0.20 -11.91 -18.49
C LEU A 80 1.01 -12.91 -17.66
N LEU A 81 1.59 -13.93 -18.30
CA LEU A 81 2.43 -14.90 -17.62
C LEU A 81 3.68 -14.23 -17.02
N ILE A 82 4.33 -13.33 -17.76
CA ILE A 82 5.45 -12.54 -17.24
C ILE A 82 5.00 -11.69 -16.04
N ASN A 83 3.84 -11.04 -16.09
CA ASN A 83 3.34 -10.24 -14.97
C ASN A 83 3.09 -11.07 -13.71
N VAL A 84 2.43 -12.22 -13.85
CA VAL A 84 2.16 -13.15 -12.74
C VAL A 84 3.46 -13.73 -12.18
N VAL A 85 4.38 -14.15 -13.06
CA VAL A 85 5.68 -14.70 -12.65
C VAL A 85 6.53 -13.62 -11.98
N SER A 86 6.58 -12.40 -12.50
CA SER A 86 7.30 -11.29 -11.89
C SER A 86 6.75 -10.96 -10.50
N PHE A 87 5.42 -10.93 -10.33
CA PHE A 87 4.81 -10.76 -9.01
C PHE A 87 5.20 -11.90 -8.06
N ALA A 88 5.10 -13.16 -8.51
CA ALA A 88 5.41 -14.34 -7.71
C ALA A 88 6.90 -14.39 -7.33
N VAL A 89 7.81 -14.16 -8.28
CA VAL A 89 9.26 -14.14 -8.07
C VAL A 89 9.63 -12.98 -7.15
N GLY A 90 9.11 -11.78 -7.35
CA GLY A 90 9.36 -10.64 -6.46
C GLY A 90 8.91 -10.92 -5.02
N SER A 91 7.71 -11.47 -4.86
CA SER A 91 7.16 -11.85 -3.55
C SER A 91 8.00 -12.91 -2.85
N LEU A 92 8.33 -14.01 -3.55
CA LEU A 92 9.10 -15.12 -3.00
C LEU A 92 10.54 -14.73 -2.69
N THR A 93 11.18 -13.93 -3.56
CA THR A 93 12.55 -13.47 -3.37
C THR A 93 12.66 -12.66 -2.08
N LEU A 94 11.74 -11.72 -1.87
CA LEU A 94 11.76 -10.90 -0.65
C LEU A 94 11.42 -11.72 0.60
N PHE A 95 10.50 -12.68 0.49
CA PHE A 95 10.18 -13.62 1.56
C PHE A 95 11.38 -14.50 1.97
N PHE A 96 12.10 -15.07 0.99
CA PHE A 96 13.27 -15.88 1.28
C PHE A 96 14.41 -15.05 1.85
N ILE A 97 14.68 -13.86 1.31
CA ILE A 97 15.69 -12.93 1.84
C ILE A 97 15.35 -12.53 3.28
N ALA A 98 14.07 -12.26 3.58
CA ALA A 98 13.58 -11.97 4.92
C ALA A 98 13.89 -13.09 5.93
N ARG A 99 13.94 -14.35 5.45
CA ARG A 99 14.20 -15.52 6.28
C ARG A 99 15.69 -15.88 6.37
N SER A 100 16.46 -15.70 5.31
CA SER A 100 17.85 -16.17 5.22
C SER A 100 18.89 -15.12 5.65
N ALA A 101 18.63 -13.84 5.43
CA ALA A 101 19.61 -12.78 5.69
C ALA A 101 18.96 -11.57 6.40
N PRO A 102 18.79 -11.62 7.74
CA PRO A 102 17.97 -10.64 8.47
C PRO A 102 18.50 -9.19 8.39
N ARG A 103 19.81 -8.99 8.17
CA ARG A 103 20.39 -7.65 7.96
C ARG A 103 20.06 -7.10 6.57
N LEU A 104 20.27 -7.90 5.53
CA LEU A 104 19.96 -7.54 4.14
C LEU A 104 18.46 -7.33 3.93
N ALA A 105 17.65 -8.20 4.51
CA ALA A 105 16.21 -8.08 4.55
C ALA A 105 15.74 -6.76 5.15
N ARG A 106 16.37 -6.31 6.25
CA ARG A 106 16.00 -5.06 6.91
C ARG A 106 16.27 -3.85 6.00
N ILE A 107 17.42 -3.84 5.31
CA ILE A 107 17.77 -2.76 4.36
C ILE A 107 16.82 -2.79 3.16
N LEU A 108 16.59 -3.97 2.59
CA LEU A 108 15.71 -4.12 1.43
C LEU A 108 14.27 -3.76 1.79
N LEU A 109 13.75 -4.19 2.94
CA LEU A 109 12.43 -3.79 3.43
C LEU A 109 12.36 -2.27 3.66
N ALA A 110 13.39 -1.64 4.23
CA ALA A 110 13.39 -0.19 4.45
C ALA A 110 13.33 0.62 3.14
N ILE A 111 13.74 0.05 2.00
CA ILE A 111 13.68 0.71 0.68
C ILE A 111 12.43 0.29 -0.08
N LEU A 112 12.20 -1.01 -0.22
CA LEU A 112 11.12 -1.55 -1.06
C LEU A 112 9.76 -1.27 -0.46
N ALA A 113 9.65 -1.21 0.86
CA ALA A 113 8.36 -1.03 1.48
C ALA A 113 7.78 0.38 1.31
N PRO A 114 8.50 1.49 1.60
CA PRO A 114 8.04 2.81 1.21
C PRO A 114 7.83 2.95 -0.30
N LEU A 115 8.64 2.30 -1.14
CA LEU A 115 8.43 2.30 -2.59
C LEU A 115 7.12 1.61 -2.99
N SER A 116 6.81 0.45 -2.40
CA SER A 116 5.58 -0.29 -2.67
C SER A 116 4.34 0.44 -2.14
N ALA A 117 4.44 1.07 -0.97
CA ALA A 117 3.40 1.93 -0.44
C ALA A 117 3.21 3.15 -1.35
N ALA A 118 4.29 3.78 -1.83
CA ALA A 118 4.23 4.89 -2.78
C ALA A 118 3.49 4.49 -4.06
N LEU A 119 3.83 3.33 -4.64
CA LEU A 119 3.17 2.81 -5.83
C LEU A 119 1.68 2.56 -5.57
N ALA A 120 1.35 1.85 -4.49
CA ALA A 120 -0.03 1.57 -4.14
C ALA A 120 -0.85 2.85 -3.93
N LEU A 121 -0.28 3.84 -3.21
CA LEU A 121 -0.90 5.15 -2.99
C LEU A 121 -1.03 5.92 -4.30
N LEU A 122 0.01 5.97 -5.13
CA LEU A 122 -0.01 6.69 -6.41
C LEU A 122 -1.12 6.17 -7.31
N PHE A 123 -1.17 4.85 -7.52
CA PHE A 123 -2.21 4.26 -8.36
C PHE A 123 -3.59 4.50 -7.73
N THR A 124 -3.75 4.25 -6.43
CA THR A 124 -5.06 4.42 -5.80
C THR A 124 -5.55 5.88 -5.83
N LEU A 125 -4.67 6.85 -5.56
CA LEU A 125 -5.01 8.28 -5.59
C LEU A 125 -5.31 8.76 -7.00
N ARG A 126 -4.62 8.21 -8.03
CA ARG A 126 -4.85 8.62 -9.41
C ARG A 126 -6.28 8.35 -9.91
N LEU A 127 -7.00 7.41 -9.28
CA LEU A 127 -8.43 7.15 -9.50
C LEU A 127 -9.34 8.33 -9.09
N PHE A 128 -8.82 9.27 -8.28
CA PHE A 128 -9.59 10.35 -7.68
C PHE A 128 -9.02 11.74 -7.98
N VAL A 129 -7.70 11.85 -8.23
CA VAL A 129 -7.00 13.13 -8.38
C VAL A 129 -6.16 13.17 -9.64
N GLY A 130 -5.80 14.39 -10.06
CA GLY A 130 -4.79 14.61 -11.07
C GLY A 130 -3.43 14.04 -10.69
N LEU A 131 -2.60 13.80 -11.71
CA LEU A 131 -1.30 13.14 -11.57
C LEU A 131 -0.37 13.87 -10.59
N SER A 132 -0.24 15.19 -10.70
CA SER A 132 0.68 15.97 -9.86
C SER A 132 0.38 15.87 -8.38
N VAL A 133 -0.91 15.94 -8.00
CA VAL A 133 -1.34 15.83 -6.60
C VAL A 133 -1.16 14.41 -6.08
N SER A 134 -1.47 13.40 -6.92
CA SER A 134 -1.28 11.99 -6.57
C SER A 134 0.20 11.66 -6.31
N ILE A 135 1.10 12.18 -7.15
CA ILE A 135 2.55 12.04 -6.97
C ILE A 135 3.00 12.73 -5.68
N ALA A 136 2.56 13.96 -5.43
CA ALA A 136 2.95 14.70 -4.24
C ALA A 136 2.53 13.97 -2.95
N LEU A 137 1.26 13.52 -2.87
CA LEU A 137 0.74 12.82 -1.70
C LEU A 137 1.40 11.44 -1.51
N ALA A 138 1.62 10.69 -2.59
CA ALA A 138 2.34 9.42 -2.54
C ALA A 138 3.79 9.62 -2.08
N ALA A 139 4.48 10.63 -2.59
CA ALA A 139 5.87 10.94 -2.22
C ALA A 139 5.99 11.39 -0.76
N VAL A 140 5.09 12.27 -0.27
CA VAL A 140 5.07 12.70 1.13
C VAL A 140 4.82 11.50 2.06
N SER A 141 3.85 10.66 1.71
CA SER A 141 3.55 9.45 2.50
C SER A 141 4.73 8.47 2.49
N ALA A 142 5.35 8.25 1.33
CA ALA A 142 6.51 7.38 1.19
C ALA A 142 7.72 7.91 1.98
N PHE A 143 7.94 9.22 1.97
CA PHE A 143 9.00 9.86 2.75
C PHE A 143 8.76 9.66 4.25
N LEU A 144 7.53 9.87 4.73
CA LEU A 144 7.17 9.66 6.13
C LEU A 144 7.38 8.18 6.52
N ILE A 145 6.89 7.24 5.71
CA ILE A 145 7.09 5.80 5.89
C ILE A 145 8.59 5.46 5.92
N PHE A 146 9.38 6.03 5.01
CA PHE A 146 10.83 5.83 4.94
C PHE A 146 11.53 6.34 6.20
N THR A 147 11.26 7.57 6.64
CA THR A 147 11.85 8.14 7.86
C THR A 147 11.58 7.25 9.08
N VAL A 148 10.35 6.75 9.20
CA VAL A 148 9.97 5.88 10.33
C VAL A 148 10.59 4.48 10.20
N SER A 149 10.77 3.97 8.97
CA SER A 149 11.42 2.68 8.71
C SER A 149 12.88 2.61 9.17
N LEU A 150 13.57 3.76 9.18
CA LEU A 150 14.93 3.87 9.70
C LEU A 150 14.99 3.76 11.23
N ILE A 151 13.91 4.09 11.94
CA ILE A 151 13.85 4.06 13.40
C ILE A 151 13.62 2.62 13.88
N SER A 152 12.52 2.01 13.47
CA SER A 152 12.24 0.60 13.75
C SER A 152 11.21 0.02 12.80
N VAL A 153 11.31 -1.28 12.56
CA VAL A 153 10.35 -2.04 11.75
C VAL A 153 8.94 -1.98 12.37
N GLU A 154 8.83 -1.88 13.70
CA GLU A 154 7.54 -1.83 14.41
C GLU A 154 6.79 -0.54 14.16
N HIS A 155 7.51 0.58 14.29
CA HIS A 155 6.96 1.91 14.06
C HIS A 155 6.59 2.08 12.58
N TYR A 156 7.41 1.54 11.66
CA TYR A 156 7.12 1.62 10.23
C TYR A 156 5.87 0.83 9.83
N LEU A 157 5.71 -0.42 10.28
CA LEU A 157 4.52 -1.21 9.97
C LEU A 157 3.25 -0.59 10.55
N ALA A 158 3.37 0.04 11.72
CA ALA A 158 2.28 0.79 12.32
C ALA A 158 1.85 1.98 11.45
N VAL A 159 2.81 2.76 10.97
CA VAL A 159 2.55 3.93 10.11
C VAL A 159 2.02 3.51 8.73
N GLU A 160 2.67 2.56 8.08
CA GLU A 160 2.23 2.05 6.77
C GLU A 160 0.80 1.52 6.84
N SER A 161 0.50 0.67 7.84
CA SER A 161 -0.84 0.13 8.01
C SER A 161 -1.86 1.21 8.32
N ALA A 162 -1.53 2.21 9.16
CA ALA A 162 -2.41 3.34 9.44
C ALA A 162 -2.76 4.12 8.16
N ILE A 163 -1.76 4.47 7.34
CA ILE A 163 -1.94 5.25 6.12
C ILE A 163 -2.74 4.47 5.07
N ILE A 164 -2.35 3.23 4.79
CA ILE A 164 -2.99 2.41 3.75
C ILE A 164 -4.40 1.99 4.16
N ALA A 165 -4.59 1.55 5.41
CA ALA A 165 -5.91 1.16 5.88
C ALA A 165 -6.85 2.36 6.03
N ALA A 166 -6.34 3.53 6.45
CA ALA A 166 -7.12 4.76 6.43
C ALA A 166 -7.56 5.13 5.01
N MET A 167 -6.69 4.96 4.01
CA MET A 167 -7.04 5.19 2.61
C MET A 167 -8.15 4.23 2.17
N ALA A 168 -7.97 2.93 2.38
CA ALA A 168 -8.95 1.91 2.02
C ALA A 168 -10.32 2.15 2.70
N THR A 169 -10.31 2.49 4.00
CA THR A 169 -11.52 2.83 4.76
C THR A 169 -12.19 4.08 4.19
N SER A 170 -11.41 5.11 3.89
CA SER A 170 -11.94 6.36 3.33
C SER A 170 -12.55 6.13 1.95
N ILE A 171 -11.93 5.28 1.11
CA ILE A 171 -12.48 4.89 -0.20
C ILE A 171 -13.80 4.14 -0.04
N LEU A 172 -13.88 3.18 0.89
CA LEU A 172 -15.10 2.43 1.12
C LEU A 172 -16.24 3.37 1.55
N ILE A 173 -15.97 4.30 2.47
CA ILE A 173 -16.95 5.29 2.92
C ILE A 173 -17.36 6.20 1.75
N THR A 174 -16.41 6.80 1.05
CA THR A 174 -16.78 7.76 0.00
C THR A 174 -17.46 7.12 -1.20
N ARG A 175 -17.07 5.90 -1.58
CA ARG A 175 -17.73 5.17 -2.68
C ARG A 175 -19.10 4.65 -2.31
N PHE A 176 -19.30 4.15 -1.09
CA PHE A 176 -20.59 3.58 -0.70
C PHE A 176 -21.66 4.66 -0.53
N TRP A 177 -21.31 5.81 0.04
CA TRP A 177 -22.23 6.93 0.24
C TRP A 177 -22.19 7.98 -0.88
N TYR A 178 -21.48 7.71 -1.99
CA TYR A 178 -21.32 8.63 -3.12
C TYR A 178 -20.90 10.05 -2.70
N LEU A 179 -19.97 10.12 -1.74
CA LEU A 179 -19.48 11.38 -1.17
C LEU A 179 -18.47 12.04 -2.10
N ASP A 180 -18.40 13.37 -2.01
CA ASP A 180 -17.45 14.17 -2.78
C ASP A 180 -15.99 13.81 -2.46
N GLY A 181 -15.12 14.04 -3.45
CA GLY A 181 -13.68 13.79 -3.31
C GLY A 181 -13.00 14.57 -2.18
N TRP A 182 -13.50 15.75 -1.81
CA TRP A 182 -12.93 16.50 -0.68
C TRP A 182 -13.17 15.81 0.67
N ILE A 183 -14.30 15.10 0.82
CA ILE A 183 -14.62 14.31 2.01
C ILE A 183 -13.67 13.12 2.12
N PHE A 184 -13.28 12.53 0.99
CA PHE A 184 -12.27 11.47 0.96
C PHE A 184 -10.94 11.94 1.54
N TYR A 185 -10.43 13.11 1.13
CA TYR A 185 -9.15 13.61 1.67
C TYR A 185 -9.23 13.92 3.15
N LEU A 186 -10.33 14.53 3.60
CA LEU A 186 -10.51 14.89 4.98
C LEU A 186 -10.61 13.65 5.87
N LEU A 187 -11.39 12.64 5.45
CA LEU A 187 -11.46 11.33 6.12
C LEU A 187 -10.11 10.65 6.14
N TRP A 188 -9.41 10.62 5.00
CA TRP A 188 -8.12 9.94 4.91
C TRP A 188 -7.08 10.60 5.80
N ALA A 189 -6.96 11.93 5.75
CA ALA A 189 -6.02 12.67 6.57
C ALA A 189 -6.31 12.49 8.07
N LEU A 190 -7.57 12.60 8.49
CA LEU A 190 -7.95 12.44 9.90
C LEU A 190 -7.73 11.00 10.37
N LEU A 191 -8.18 10.00 9.63
CA LEU A 191 -8.02 8.59 10.01
C LEU A 191 -6.55 8.17 10.00
N ALA A 192 -5.76 8.62 9.02
CA ALA A 192 -4.33 8.34 8.97
C ALA A 192 -3.62 9.00 10.15
N LEU A 193 -3.91 10.26 10.47
CA LEU A 193 -3.30 10.96 11.60
C LEU A 193 -3.67 10.31 12.93
N LEU A 194 -4.95 10.08 13.19
CA LEU A 194 -5.43 9.44 14.41
C LEU A 194 -4.91 8.01 14.53
N GLY A 195 -4.90 7.25 13.44
CA GLY A 195 -4.35 5.91 13.36
C GLY A 195 -2.85 5.89 13.69
N MET A 196 -2.07 6.76 13.06
CA MET A 196 -0.63 6.90 13.32
C MET A 196 -0.37 7.23 14.80
N LEU A 197 -1.04 8.26 15.35
CA LEU A 197 -0.87 8.67 16.74
C LEU A 197 -1.22 7.53 17.71
N ASN A 198 -2.35 6.86 17.49
CA ASN A 198 -2.78 5.74 18.32
C ASN A 198 -1.77 4.59 18.25
N GLN A 199 -1.36 4.17 17.06
CA GLN A 199 -0.42 3.07 16.92
C GLN A 199 0.97 3.41 17.47
N PHE A 200 1.47 4.63 17.28
CA PHE A 200 2.73 5.08 17.89
C PHE A 200 2.67 5.02 19.43
N SER A 201 1.58 5.50 20.04
CA SER A 201 1.43 5.47 21.49
C SER A 201 1.46 4.03 22.04
N MET A 202 0.82 3.10 21.33
CA MET A 202 0.71 1.69 21.73
C MET A 202 1.99 0.91 21.51
N VAL A 203 2.77 1.23 20.46
CA VAL A 203 4.09 0.65 20.24
C VAL A 203 5.07 1.12 21.32
N LYS A 204 5.09 2.42 21.65
CA LYS A 204 5.90 2.96 22.75
C LYS A 204 5.54 2.35 24.10
N ALA A 205 4.26 2.18 24.39
CA ALA A 205 3.80 1.55 25.65
C ALA A 205 4.20 0.07 25.78
N LYS A 206 4.57 -0.60 24.67
CA LYS A 206 5.04 -1.98 24.66
C LYS A 206 6.56 -2.12 24.72
N GLU A 207 7.32 -1.05 24.49
CA GLU A 207 8.76 -1.08 24.73
C GLU A 207 8.97 -1.26 26.24
N PRO A 208 9.56 -2.38 26.70
CA PRO A 208 9.85 -2.54 28.11
C PRO A 208 10.73 -1.38 28.54
N SER A 209 10.36 -0.71 29.63
CA SER A 209 11.24 0.17 30.38
C SER A 209 12.44 -0.65 30.87
N HIS A 210 13.43 -0.87 30.00
CA HIS A 210 14.75 -1.32 30.41
C HIS A 210 15.44 -0.12 31.06
N GLY A 211 15.08 0.11 32.33
CA GLY A 211 16.00 0.66 33.31
C GLY A 211 17.00 -0.40 33.75
#